data_AF-A0A2A7RKD2-F1
#
_entry.id   AF-A0A2A7RKD2-F1
#
_cell.length_a   1.000
_cell.length_b   1.000
_cell.length_c   1.000
_cell.angle_alpha   90.00
_cell.angle_beta   90.00
_cell.angle_gamma   90.00
#
_symmetry.space_group_name_H-M   'P 1'
#
loop_
_entity.id
_entity.type
_entity.pdbx_description
1 polymer ?
#
loop_
_entity_poly.entity_id
_entity_poly.type
_entity_poly.pdbx_seq_one_letter_code
_entity_poly.pdbx_strand_id
1 'polypeptide(L)'
;MRAKLEKLLAPSIKDNYFRIRNRGKADKTALQFVYSSYVRKDRRIYSPCKKTYDKYCSFCQQNSLVPLSSWQFKRQMQLMGFVYQTRHRFGKHVTTAYKNIGLVRR
;
A
#
# COMPACT_ATOMS: atom_id res chain seq x y z
N MET A 1 8.80 6.73 21.25
CA MET A 1 8.24 6.08 20.03
C MET A 1 8.21 6.96 18.75
N ARG A 2 8.37 8.30 18.80
CA ARG A 2 8.35 9.18 17.60
C ARG A 2 9.49 8.95 16.59
N ALA A 3 10.71 8.69 17.05
CA ALA A 3 11.90 8.54 16.19
C ALA A 3 11.84 7.35 15.20
N LYS A 4 11.11 6.28 15.55
CA LYS A 4 10.97 5.09 14.68
C LYS A 4 10.06 5.36 13.49
N LEU A 5 9.05 6.22 13.69
CA LEU A 5 8.13 6.65 12.64
C LEU A 5 8.85 7.57 11.65
N GLU A 6 9.65 8.54 12.12
CA GLU A 6 10.42 9.42 11.23
C GLU A 6 11.47 8.68 10.41
N LYS A 7 12.13 7.65 10.98
CA LYS A 7 13.06 6.80 10.22
C LYS A 7 12.38 5.99 9.11
N LEU A 8 11.16 5.48 9.36
CA LEU A 8 10.32 4.84 8.33
C LEU A 8 9.80 5.85 7.31
N LEU A 9 9.73 7.13 7.70
CA LEU A 9 9.22 8.22 6.89
C LEU A 9 10.31 9.05 6.18
N ALA A 10 11.59 8.81 6.39
CA ALA A 10 12.65 9.40 5.56
C ALA A 10 12.47 8.98 4.08
N PRO A 11 12.99 9.74 3.09
CA PRO A 11 13.06 9.28 1.72
C PRO A 11 13.72 7.91 1.69
N SER A 12 12.93 6.88 1.40
CA SER A 12 13.41 5.49 1.42
C SER A 12 13.86 5.11 0.01
N ILE A 13 14.70 4.08 -0.11
CA ILE A 13 15.04 3.48 -1.43
C ILE A 13 13.76 3.17 -2.24
N LYS A 14 12.64 2.86 -1.57
CA LYS A 14 11.36 2.60 -2.23
C LYS A 14 10.75 3.81 -2.94
N ASP A 15 11.11 5.03 -2.56
CA ASP A 15 10.62 6.26 -3.20
C ASP A 15 11.31 6.54 -4.55
N ASN A 16 12.48 5.92 -4.80
CA ASN A 16 13.19 6.04 -6.08
C ASN A 16 12.36 5.47 -7.24
N TYR A 17 11.63 4.38 -6.99
CA TYR A 17 10.81 3.72 -8.01
C TYR A 17 9.41 4.35 -8.10
N PHE A 18 8.78 4.64 -6.96
CA PHE A 18 7.49 5.34 -6.91
C PHE A 18 7.36 6.15 -5.62
N ARG A 19 7.22 7.47 -5.79
CA ARG A 19 7.04 8.45 -4.71
C ARG A 19 5.57 8.59 -4.35
N ILE A 20 5.26 8.47 -3.07
CA ILE A 20 3.90 8.67 -2.53
C ILE A 20 3.49 10.15 -2.67
N ARG A 21 2.26 10.37 -3.12
CA ARG A 21 1.61 11.69 -3.16
C ARG A 21 0.90 12.00 -1.84
N ASN A 22 0.69 13.27 -1.52
CA ASN A 22 -0.14 13.72 -0.39
C ASN A 22 0.20 13.07 0.96
N ARG A 23 1.49 12.77 1.19
CA ARG A 23 1.95 12.01 2.36
C ARG A 23 1.44 12.55 3.69
N GLY A 24 1.44 13.87 3.87
CA GLY A 24 0.99 14.53 5.10
C GLY A 24 -0.52 14.43 5.35
N LYS A 25 -1.31 14.05 4.34
CA LYS A 25 -2.77 13.86 4.43
C LYS A 25 -3.19 12.39 4.49
N ALA A 26 -2.27 11.47 4.24
CA ALA A 26 -2.55 10.04 4.21
C ALA A 26 -2.67 9.48 5.62
N ASP A 27 -3.56 8.50 5.79
CA ASP A 27 -3.71 7.79 7.05
C ASP A 27 -2.41 7.09 7.46
N LYS A 28 -2.05 7.19 8.75
CA LYS A 28 -0.78 6.68 9.28
C LYS A 28 -0.63 5.17 9.08
N THR A 29 -1.71 4.40 9.26
CA THR A 29 -1.66 2.93 9.17
C THR A 29 -1.48 2.47 7.72
N ALA A 30 -2.21 3.08 6.78
CA ALA A 30 -2.05 2.84 5.35
C ALA A 30 -0.64 3.25 4.87
N LEU A 31 -0.14 4.38 5.34
CA LEU A 31 1.20 4.85 5.01
C LEU A 31 2.28 3.89 5.53
N GLN A 32 2.17 3.45 6.80
CA GLN A 32 3.08 2.45 7.37
C GLN A 32 3.07 1.15 6.59
N PHE A 33 1.90 0.66 6.20
CA PHE A 33 1.78 -0.55 5.38
C PHE A 33 2.53 -0.42 4.05
N VAL A 34 2.36 0.69 3.34
CA VAL A 34 3.00 0.92 2.04
C VAL A 34 4.53 1.02 2.16
N TYR A 35 5.06 1.51 3.28
CA TYR A 35 6.50 1.51 3.54
C TYR A 35 7.02 0.20 4.14
N SER A 36 6.15 -0.65 4.70
CA SER A 36 6.52 -1.93 5.31
C SER A 36 7.22 -2.89 4.34
N SER A 37 7.99 -3.84 4.87
CA SER A 37 8.67 -4.87 4.06
C SER A 37 7.73 -5.76 3.24
N TYR A 38 6.42 -5.77 3.53
CA TYR A 38 5.43 -6.53 2.78
C TYR A 38 5.10 -5.92 1.42
N VAL A 39 5.49 -4.66 1.19
CA VAL A 39 5.12 -3.90 0.01
C VAL A 39 6.35 -3.50 -0.79
N ARG A 40 6.31 -3.81 -2.09
CA ARG A 40 7.18 -3.23 -3.11
C ARG A 40 6.41 -2.13 -3.84
N LYS A 41 7.04 -0.97 -4.01
CA LYS A 41 6.52 0.15 -4.81
C LYS A 41 7.31 0.21 -6.12
N ASP A 42 6.62 0.17 -7.25
CA ASP A 42 7.24 0.19 -8.59
C ASP A 42 6.15 0.51 -9.61
N ARG A 43 6.42 1.45 -10.54
CA ARG A 43 5.41 1.95 -11.50
C ARG A 43 4.87 0.89 -12.47
N ARG A 44 5.57 -0.25 -12.60
CA ARG A 44 5.26 -1.32 -13.55
C ARG A 44 4.44 -2.46 -12.96
N ILE A 45 4.31 -2.53 -11.63
CA ILE A 45 3.67 -3.66 -10.96
C ILE A 45 2.21 -3.36 -10.59
N TYR A 46 1.45 -4.45 -10.52
CA TYR A 46 0.05 -4.47 -10.15
C TYR A 46 -0.16 -5.48 -9.03
N SER A 47 -1.10 -5.19 -8.14
CA SER A 47 -1.54 -6.11 -7.10
C SER A 47 -3.05 -6.16 -7.03
N PRO A 48 -3.68 -7.35 -6.92
CA PRO A 48 -5.13 -7.45 -6.74
C PRO A 48 -5.61 -6.65 -5.52
N CYS A 49 -6.69 -5.88 -5.67
CA CYS A 49 -7.17 -5.00 -4.59
C CYS A 49 -7.53 -5.78 -3.33
N LYS A 50 -8.25 -6.90 -3.47
CA LYS A 50 -8.64 -7.77 -2.34
C LYS A 50 -7.42 -8.28 -1.58
N LYS A 51 -6.47 -8.91 -2.29
CA LYS A 51 -5.23 -9.42 -1.67
C LYS A 51 -4.42 -8.31 -0.97
N THR A 52 -4.39 -7.11 -1.56
CA THR A 52 -3.69 -5.96 -0.98
C THR A 52 -4.34 -5.52 0.33
N TYR A 53 -5.68 -5.45 0.36
CA TYR A 53 -6.42 -5.11 1.57
C TYR A 53 -6.32 -6.21 2.64
N ASP A 54 -6.43 -7.48 2.28
CA ASP A 54 -6.28 -8.60 3.22
C ASP A 54 -4.90 -8.57 3.88
N LYS A 55 -3.85 -8.31 3.08
CA LYS A 55 -2.48 -8.20 3.61
C LYS A 55 -2.30 -6.96 4.49
N TYR A 56 -2.97 -5.86 4.18
CA TYR A 56 -3.04 -4.69 5.04
C TYR A 56 -3.71 -5.01 6.38
N CYS A 57 -4.83 -5.71 6.40
CA CYS A 57 -5.49 -6.15 7.62
C CYS A 57 -4.57 -7.05 8.46
N SER A 58 -3.90 -8.03 7.85
CA SER A 58 -2.92 -8.87 8.55
C SER A 58 -1.76 -8.05 9.11
N PHE A 59 -1.26 -7.06 8.35
CA PHE A 59 -0.22 -6.14 8.83
C PHE A 59 -0.70 -5.35 10.06
N CYS A 60 -1.92 -4.79 10.01
CA CYS A 60 -2.49 -4.08 11.14
C CYS A 60 -2.61 -4.97 12.37
N GLN A 61 -3.16 -6.18 12.23
CA GLN A 61 -3.31 -7.15 13.32
C GLN A 61 -1.95 -7.53 13.95
N GLN A 62 -0.93 -7.79 13.13
CA GLN A 62 0.43 -8.12 13.61
C GLN A 62 1.11 -6.98 14.37
N ASN A 63 0.69 -5.73 14.14
CA ASN A 63 1.26 -4.54 14.78
C ASN A 63 0.30 -3.92 15.81
N SER A 64 -0.76 -4.62 16.21
CA SER A 64 -1.79 -4.12 17.14
C SER A 64 -2.39 -2.77 16.70
N LEU A 65 -2.57 -2.57 15.40
CA LEU A 65 -3.20 -1.39 14.79
C LEU A 65 -4.64 -1.72 14.41
N VAL A 66 -5.52 -0.72 14.48
CA VAL A 66 -6.90 -0.84 13.98
C VAL A 66 -6.88 -0.66 12.46
N PRO A 67 -7.34 -1.64 11.66
CA PRO A 67 -7.42 -1.48 10.21
C PRO A 67 -8.53 -0.50 9.83
N LEU A 68 -8.33 0.17 8.69
CA LEU A 68 -9.37 0.96 8.04
C LEU A 68 -10.36 0.01 7.35
N SER A 69 -11.60 0.46 7.10
CA SER A 69 -12.50 -0.24 6.20
C SER A 69 -11.91 -0.32 4.78
N SER A 70 -12.38 -1.29 3.97
CA SER A 70 -11.92 -1.47 2.58
C SER A 70 -12.11 -0.22 1.72
N TRP A 71 -13.21 0.51 1.92
CA TRP A 71 -13.49 1.77 1.24
C TRP A 71 -12.56 2.90 1.67
N GLN A 72 -12.34 3.07 2.98
CA GLN A 72 -11.39 4.05 3.49
C GLN A 72 -9.97 3.75 2.99
N PHE A 73 -9.54 2.49 3.07
CA PHE A 73 -8.25 2.03 2.56
C PHE A 73 -8.09 2.35 1.07
N LYS A 74 -9.11 2.06 0.25
CA LYS A 74 -9.11 2.42 -1.17
C LYS A 74 -8.89 3.91 -1.40
N ARG A 75 -9.62 4.77 -0.67
CA ARG A 75 -9.45 6.23 -0.76
C ARG A 75 -8.03 6.64 -0.39
N GLN A 76 -7.45 6.07 0.66
CA GLN A 76 -6.07 6.34 1.07
C GLN A 76 -5.04 5.90 0.00
N MET A 77 -5.24 4.73 -0.59
CA MET A 77 -4.38 4.24 -1.69
C MET A 77 -4.41 5.19 -2.90
N GLN A 78 -5.60 5.64 -3.31
CA GLN A 78 -5.74 6.60 -4.40
C GLN A 78 -5.13 7.96 -4.04
N LEU A 79 -5.33 8.45 -2.81
CA LEU A 79 -4.75 9.68 -2.29
C LEU A 79 -3.21 9.66 -2.37
N MET A 80 -2.61 8.51 -2.07
CA MET A 80 -1.17 8.25 -2.13
C MET A 80 -0.62 8.06 -3.55
N GLY A 81 -1.49 8.00 -4.58
CA GLY A 81 -1.12 7.87 -5.99
C GLY A 81 -1.11 6.43 -6.52
N PHE A 82 -1.64 5.46 -5.77
CA PHE A 82 -1.86 4.10 -6.28
C PHE A 82 -3.15 4.08 -7.10
N VAL A 83 -3.01 3.81 -8.40
CA VAL A 83 -4.14 3.88 -9.33
C VAL A 83 -5.01 2.64 -9.17
N TYR A 84 -6.30 2.84 -8.91
CA TYR A 84 -7.29 1.77 -8.91
C TYR A 84 -7.69 1.44 -10.35
N GLN A 85 -7.47 0.20 -10.77
CA GLN A 85 -7.94 -0.35 -12.04
C GLN A 85 -9.12 -1.28 -11.79
N THR A 86 -10.23 -1.03 -12.48
CA THR A 86 -11.46 -1.83 -12.38
C THR A 86 -11.31 -3.21 -12.99
N ARG A 87 -10.50 -3.34 -14.04
CA ARG A 87 -10.25 -4.59 -14.76
C ARG A 87 -8.76 -4.70 -15.09
N HIS A 88 -8.08 -5.63 -14.42
CA HIS A 88 -6.69 -5.99 -14.68
C HIS A 88 -6.56 -7.52 -14.76
N ARG A 89 -5.81 -8.00 -15.75
CA ARG A 89 -5.62 -9.43 -15.99
C ARG A 89 -4.41 -9.94 -15.21
N PHE A 90 -4.63 -10.91 -14.33
CA PHE A 90 -3.59 -11.69 -13.66
C PHE A 90 -3.65 -13.14 -14.17
N GLY A 91 -2.85 -13.46 -15.18
CA GLY A 91 -2.92 -14.76 -15.85
C GLY A 91 -4.27 -14.99 -16.52
N LYS A 92 -5.00 -16.03 -16.11
CA LYS A 92 -6.34 -16.36 -16.63
C LYS A 92 -7.49 -15.59 -15.96
N HIS A 93 -7.22 -14.86 -14.87
CA HIS A 93 -8.26 -14.17 -14.10
C HIS A 93 -8.24 -12.66 -14.35
N VAL A 94 -9.42 -12.02 -14.39
CA VAL A 94 -9.57 -10.56 -14.45
C VAL A 94 -10.21 -10.08 -13.15
N THR A 95 -9.60 -9.11 -12.49
CA THR A 95 -10.11 -8.55 -11.23
C THR A 95 -9.67 -7.10 -11.07
N THR A 96 -10.04 -6.46 -9.97
CA THR A 96 -9.62 -5.10 -9.63
C THR A 96 -8.19 -5.11 -9.11
N ALA A 97 -7.41 -4.08 -9.45
CA ALA A 97 -6.01 -3.98 -9.08
C ALA A 97 -5.61 -2.58 -8.65
N TYR A 98 -4.61 -2.49 -7.79
CA TYR A 98 -3.83 -1.27 -7.64
C TYR A 98 -2.59 -1.34 -8.53
N LYS A 99 -2.34 -0.28 -9.29
CA LYS A 99 -1.06 -0.04 -9.95
C LYS A 99 -0.07 0.60 -8.97
N ASN A 100 1.21 0.47 -9.28
CA ASN A 100 2.34 1.06 -8.58
C ASN A 100 2.72 0.32 -7.28
N ILE A 101 2.09 -0.83 -7.02
CA ILE A 101 2.25 -1.61 -5.79
C ILE A 101 2.22 -3.11 -6.06
N GLY A 102 3.08 -3.85 -5.37
CA GLY A 102 3.08 -5.30 -5.33
C GLY A 102 3.31 -5.81 -3.91
N LEU A 103 2.73 -6.97 -3.63
CA LEU A 103 2.94 -7.66 -2.37
C LEU A 103 4.17 -8.56 -2.50
N VAL A 104 5.09 -8.44 -1.55
CA VAL A 104 6.25 -9.32 -1.45
C VAL A 104 5.78 -10.62 -0.79
N ARG A 105 5.98 -11.76 -1.45
CA ARG A 105 5.84 -13.07 -0.79
C ARG A 105 6.98 -13.20 0.20
N ARG A 106 6.63 -13.35 1.48
CA ARG A 106 7.51 -13.89 2.51
C ARG A 106 7.21 -15.37 2.63
#